data_AF-A0A8S3H5K2-F1
#
_entry.id   AF-A0A8S3H5K2-F1
#
_cell.length_a   1.000
_cell.length_b   1.000
_cell.length_c   1.000
_cell.angle_alpha   90.00
_cell.angle_beta   90.00
_cell.angle_gamma   90.00
#
_symmetry.space_group_name_H-M   'P 1'
#
loop_
_entity.id
_entity.type
_entity.pdbx_description
1 polymer ?
#
loop_
_entity_poly.entity_id
_entity_poly.type
_entity_poly.pdbx_seq_one_letter_code
_entity_poly.pdbx_strand_id
1 'polypeptide(L)'
;MFEQLIASLNISPMSNDVFHQLTSILTQQIDDSIAPFISQVFESLIFLEQWTWQKLSQESDQTYHREMLHALASFNKQIVFIDDHMNHDD
;
A
#
# COMPACT_ATOMS: atom_id res chain seq x y z
N MET A 1 13.48 2.22 3.63
CA MET A 1 13.04 2.81 2.34
C MET A 1 11.53 3.03 2.32
N PHE A 2 10.71 1.98 2.46
CA PHE A 2 9.24 2.11 2.49
C PHE A 2 8.74 3.08 3.58
N GLU A 3 9.21 2.95 4.82
CA GLU A 3 8.80 3.84 5.92
C GLU A 3 9.13 5.32 5.69
N GLN A 4 10.21 5.62 4.95
CA GLN A 4 10.56 7.00 4.60
C GLN A 4 9.58 7.60 3.59
N LEU A 5 9.09 6.78 2.66
CA LEU A 5 8.03 7.19 1.72
C LEU A 5 6.72 7.43 2.48
N ILE A 6 6.39 6.56 3.44
CA ILE A 6 5.23 6.71 4.31
C ILE A 6 5.30 8.00 5.13
N ALA A 7 6.44 8.30 5.74
CA ALA A 7 6.64 9.56 6.47
C ALA A 7 6.47 10.80 5.57
N SER A 8 6.76 10.67 4.28
CA SER A 8 6.62 11.75 3.29
C SER A 8 5.16 12.03 2.90
N LEU A 9 4.22 11.11 3.19
CA LEU A 9 2.78 11.26 2.89
C LEU A 9 2.12 12.43 3.64
N ASN A 10 2.70 12.84 4.78
CA ASN A 10 2.20 13.93 5.61
C ASN A 10 2.78 15.30 5.23
N ILE A 11 3.71 15.35 4.28
CA ILE A 11 4.39 16.58 3.88
C ILE A 11 3.71 17.11 2.61
N SER A 12 3.18 18.34 2.69
CA SER A 12 2.53 19.02 1.56
C SER A 12 3.46 20.07 0.94
N PRO A 13 3.55 20.19 -0.40
CA PRO A 13 2.87 19.36 -1.40
C PRO A 13 3.55 18.00 -1.58
N MET A 14 2.73 16.96 -1.77
CA MET A 14 3.22 15.60 -1.92
C MET A 14 3.71 15.35 -3.35
N SER A 15 4.92 14.80 -3.52
CA SER A 15 5.47 14.54 -4.85
C SER A 15 4.82 13.31 -5.50
N ASN A 16 4.54 13.40 -6.81
CA ASN A 16 4.13 12.25 -7.64
C ASN A 16 5.14 11.10 -7.57
N ASP A 17 6.41 11.39 -7.35
CA ASP A 17 7.47 10.39 -7.21
C ASP A 17 7.24 9.47 -6.00
N VAL A 18 6.64 9.98 -4.93
CA VAL A 18 6.32 9.17 -3.73
C VAL A 18 5.24 8.15 -4.09
N PHE A 19 4.22 8.55 -4.85
CA PHE A 19 3.18 7.63 -5.31
C PHE A 19 3.72 6.55 -6.23
N HIS A 20 4.57 6.93 -7.20
CA HIS A 20 5.18 5.95 -8.10
C HIS A 20 6.06 4.95 -7.35
N GLN A 21 6.84 5.41 -6.37
CA GLN A 21 7.68 4.51 -5.56
C GLN A 21 6.85 3.58 -4.67
N LEU A 22 5.80 4.09 -4.02
CA LEU A 22 4.90 3.26 -3.22
C LEU A 22 4.19 2.21 -4.09
N THR A 23 3.70 2.62 -5.26
CA THR A 23 3.09 1.73 -6.25
C THR A 23 4.07 0.62 -6.65
N SER A 24 5.30 0.99 -7.02
CA SER A 24 6.34 0.04 -7.43
C SER A 24 6.68 -0.95 -6.32
N ILE A 25 6.81 -0.49 -5.07
CA ILE A 25 7.10 -1.36 -3.93
C ILE A 25 5.95 -2.35 -3.74
N LEU A 26 4.70 -1.88 -3.66
CA LEU A 26 3.55 -2.74 -3.43
C LEU A 26 3.41 -3.80 -4.53
N THR A 27 3.53 -3.40 -5.80
CA THR A 27 3.48 -4.35 -6.92
C THR A 27 4.63 -5.35 -6.86
N GLN A 28 5.86 -4.91 -6.61
CA GLN A 28 7.01 -5.83 -6.53
C GLN A 28 6.86 -6.84 -5.39
N GLN A 29 6.35 -6.42 -4.23
CA GLN A 29 6.18 -7.32 -3.10
C GLN A 29 5.07 -8.37 -3.33
N ILE A 30 4.11 -8.10 -4.23
CA ILE A 30 3.13 -9.10 -4.65
C ILE A 30 3.81 -10.27 -5.37
N ASP A 31 4.77 -9.97 -6.24
CA ASP A 31 5.43 -10.96 -7.10
C ASP A 31 6.56 -11.72 -6.37
N ASP A 32 7.19 -11.09 -5.36
CA ASP A 32 8.36 -11.64 -4.66
C ASP A 32 7.97 -12.46 -3.41
N SER A 33 7.78 -11.80 -2.26
CA SER A 33 7.48 -12.48 -0.98
C SER A 33 6.72 -11.55 -0.02
N ILE A 34 5.40 -11.68 -0.03
CA ILE A 34 4.47 -10.84 0.73
C ILE A 34 4.67 -10.98 2.25
N ALA A 35 4.81 -12.19 2.79
CA ALA A 35 4.78 -12.43 4.24
C ALA A 35 5.95 -11.80 5.02
N PRO A 36 7.23 -11.93 4.58
CA PRO A 36 8.35 -11.25 5.23
C PRO A 36 8.22 -9.72 5.17
N PHE A 37 7.73 -9.19 4.04
CA PHE A 37 7.52 -7.76 3.88
C PHE A 37 6.46 -7.22 4.85
N ILE A 38 5.30 -7.86 4.94
CA ILE A 38 4.26 -7.49 5.91
C ILE A 38 4.82 -7.49 7.33
N SER A 39 5.53 -8.56 7.71
CA SER A 39 6.09 -8.69 9.06
C SER A 39 7.06 -7.54 9.39
N GLN A 40 7.76 -7.01 8.39
CA GLN A 40 8.70 -5.91 8.56
C GLN A 40 8.03 -4.53 8.61
N VAL A 41 6.96 -4.30 7.84
CA VAL A 41 6.39 -2.95 7.63
C VAL A 41 4.90 -2.84 7.98
N PHE A 42 4.37 -3.75 8.79
CA PHE A 42 2.94 -3.82 9.11
C PHE A 42 2.33 -2.49 9.55
N GLU A 43 2.96 -1.80 10.51
CA GLU A 43 2.46 -0.50 11.01
C GLU A 43 2.43 0.57 9.90
N SER A 44 3.46 0.59 9.05
CA SER A 44 3.54 1.48 7.89
C SER A 44 2.48 1.17 6.82
N LEU A 45 2.11 -0.11 6.66
CA LEU A 45 1.01 -0.52 5.77
C LEU A 45 -0.36 -0.06 6.30
N ILE A 46 -0.60 -0.22 7.60
CA ILE A 46 -1.83 0.29 8.24
C ILE A 46 -1.93 1.80 8.08
N PHE A 47 -0.82 2.52 8.27
CA PHE A 47 -0.80 3.96 8.05
C PHE A 47 -1.13 4.31 6.59
N LEU A 48 -0.53 3.63 5.61
CA LEU A 48 -0.79 3.85 4.20
C LEU A 48 -2.28 3.65 3.85
N GLU A 49 -2.89 2.62 4.42
CA GLU A 49 -4.32 2.34 4.24
C GLU A 49 -5.19 3.44 4.86
N GLN A 50 -4.91 3.86 6.09
CA GLN A 50 -5.64 4.94 6.74
C GLN A 50 -5.52 6.27 5.96
N TRP A 51 -4.31 6.60 5.53
CA TRP A 51 -4.05 7.78 4.72
C TRP A 51 -4.84 7.71 3.40
N THR A 52 -4.87 6.53 2.77
CA THR A 52 -5.64 6.28 1.54
C THR A 52 -7.13 6.54 1.74
N TRP A 53 -7.73 6.02 2.82
CA TRP A 53 -9.14 6.25 3.13
C TRP A 53 -9.45 7.73 3.40
N GLN A 54 -8.55 8.43 4.10
CA GLN A 54 -8.67 9.87 4.32
C GLN A 54 -8.66 10.65 3.00
N LYS A 55 -7.82 10.26 2.03
CA LYS A 55 -7.81 10.90 0.71
C LYS A 55 -9.04 10.59 -0.12
N LEU A 56 -9.54 9.36 -0.09
CA LEU A 56 -10.75 8.97 -0.80
C LEU A 56 -12.01 9.67 -0.27
N SER A 57 -12.05 9.97 1.03
CA SER A 57 -13.16 10.68 1.67
C SER A 57 -13.15 12.20 1.45
N GLN A 58 -12.03 12.76 1.00
CA GLN A 58 -11.95 14.15 0.57
C GLN A 58 -12.37 14.21 -0.91
N GLU A 59 -13.33 15.05 -1.28
CA GLU A 59 -13.86 15.22 -2.66
C GLU A 59 -12.81 15.76 -3.68
N SER A 60 -11.51 15.58 -3.41
CA SER A 60 -10.42 16.03 -4.27
C SER A 60 -10.19 15.11 -5.47
N ASP A 61 -9.81 15.73 -6.57
CA ASP A 61 -9.53 15.15 -7.90
C ASP A 61 -8.83 13.78 -7.83
N GLN A 62 -9.61 12.72 -8.02
CA GLN A 62 -9.20 11.32 -7.82
C GLN A 62 -8.18 10.81 -8.85
N THR A 63 -7.86 11.62 -9.86
CA THR A 63 -7.04 11.21 -11.00
C THR A 63 -5.57 10.97 -10.63
N TYR A 64 -5.02 11.68 -9.64
CA TYR A 64 -3.58 11.63 -9.34
C TYR A 64 -3.12 10.43 -8.50
N HIS A 65 -4.05 9.69 -7.86
CA HIS A 65 -3.69 8.60 -6.93
C HIS A 65 -4.22 7.24 -7.36
N ARG A 66 -4.95 7.16 -8.48
CA ARG A 66 -5.64 5.94 -8.92
C ARG A 66 -4.71 4.72 -9.02
N GLU A 67 -3.52 4.88 -9.58
CA GLU A 67 -2.58 3.75 -9.74
C GLU A 67 -2.11 3.19 -8.39
N MET A 68 -1.73 4.08 -7.46
CA MET A 68 -1.34 3.68 -6.10
C MET A 68 -2.49 3.00 -5.36
N LEU A 69 -3.72 3.52 -5.51
CA LEU A 69 -4.92 2.92 -4.92
C LEU A 69 -5.17 1.50 -5.45
N HIS A 70 -5.02 1.30 -6.77
CA HIS A 70 -5.16 -0.03 -7.37
C HIS A 70 -4.06 -0.99 -6.91
N ALA A 71 -2.81 -0.52 -6.80
CA ALA A 71 -1.72 -1.33 -6.28
C ALA A 71 -1.96 -1.74 -4.82
N LEU A 72 -2.40 -0.82 -3.97
CA LEU A 72 -2.74 -1.12 -2.57
C LEU A 72 -3.91 -2.10 -2.45
N ALA A 73 -4.98 -1.91 -3.23
CA ALA A 73 -6.10 -2.83 -3.25
C ALA A 73 -5.69 -4.24 -3.71
N SER A 74 -4.83 -4.32 -4.73
CA SER A 74 -4.29 -5.58 -5.23
C SER A 74 -3.39 -6.27 -4.20
N PHE A 75 -2.57 -5.48 -3.50
CA PHE A 75 -1.73 -5.97 -2.41
C PHE A 75 -2.58 -6.54 -1.28
N ASN A 76 -3.55 -5.78 -0.77
CA ASN A 76 -4.46 -6.21 0.29
C ASN A 76 -5.25 -7.47 -0.11
N LYS A 77 -5.70 -7.55 -1.36
CA LYS A 77 -6.34 -8.76 -1.89
C LYS A 77 -5.42 -9.97 -1.74
N GLN A 78 -4.15 -9.86 -2.12
CA GLN A 78 -3.22 -10.98 -2.02
C GLN A 78 -2.92 -11.40 -0.57
N ILE A 79 -2.92 -10.46 0.38
CA ILE A 79 -2.84 -10.80 1.81
C ILE A 79 -3.98 -11.73 2.21
N VAL A 80 -5.22 -11.35 1.86
CA VAL A 80 -6.42 -12.13 2.20
C VAL A 80 -6.36 -13.52 1.55
N PHE A 81 -5.96 -13.62 0.28
CA PHE A 81 -5.83 -14.93 -0.38
C PHE A 81 -4.77 -15.83 0.27
N ILE A 82 -3.61 -15.27 0.64
CA ILE A 82 -2.56 -16.04 1.31
C ILE A 82 -3.05 -16.57 2.67
N ASP A 83 -3.77 -15.75 3.44
CA ASP A 83 -4.35 -16.17 4.73
C ASP A 83 -5.43 -17.24 4.57
N ASP A 84 -6.31 -17.12 3.56
CA ASP A 84 -7.35 -18.12 3.26
C ASP A 84 -6.75 -19.46 2.83
N HIS A 85 -5.65 -19.45 2.09
CA HIS A 85 -4.96 -20.67 1.65
C HIS A 85 -4.13 -21.33 2.75
N MET A 86 -3.52 -20.57 3.67
CA MET A 86 -2.79 -21.14 4.80
C MET A 86 -3.71 -21.79 5.85
N ASN A 87 -4.99 -21.40 5.91
CA ASN A 87 -5.97 -21.94 6.85
C ASN A 87 -6.80 -23.14 6.29
N HIS A 88 -6.56 -23.57 5.04
CA HIS A 88 -7.31 -24.65 4.37
C HIS A 88 -6.50 -25.95 4.15
N ASP A 89 -5.25 -26.01 4.60
CA ASP A 89 -4.36 -27.17 4.44
C ASP A 89 -4.22 -28.05 5.71
N ASP A 90 -5.19 -27.99 6.64
CA ASP A 90 -5.31 -28.88 7.82
C ASP A 90 -6.42 -29.94 7.67
#